data_AF-A0A1D6PEJ0-F1
#
_entry.id   AF-A0A1D6PEJ0-F1
#
_cell.length_a   1.000
_cell.length_b   1.000
_cell.length_c   1.000
_cell.angle_alpha   90.00
_cell.angle_beta   90.00
_cell.angle_gamma   90.00
#
_symmetry.space_group_name_H-M   'P 1'
#
loop_
_entity.id
_entity.type
_entity.pdbx_description
1 polymer ?
#
loop_
_entity_poly.entity_id
_entity_poly.type
_entity_poly.pdbx_seq_one_letter_code
_entity_poly.pdbx_strand_id
1 'polypeptide(L)'
;MTTVPKPQQVAHSRARLAPRAIGALLEFAPASSSLRFAVHRCRTARLEVKASGNTFGNYFQVATYGESHGGGVGCVISGCPPRIPLTEADLQVELDRRRPGQSRITSTRKETDTCKILSGTHEGVTTGTPILVIVPNTDQIGSDHREIANVYRPSHADATYDFKYGVRAVQGGGRSSGRETVGRVAAGALAKKILKLKCGLEILSFVSKVHQVVLPEDAVDYG
;
A
#
# COMPACT_ATOMS: atom_id res chain seq x y z
N MET A 1 23.23 15.45 -36.68
CA MET A 1 22.16 16.15 -37.42
C MET A 1 21.17 15.11 -37.89
N THR A 2 20.09 14.91 -37.15
CA THR A 2 19.04 13.93 -37.46
C THR A 2 17.72 14.64 -37.20
N THR A 3 16.95 14.84 -38.26
CA THR A 3 15.72 15.65 -38.30
C THR A 3 14.53 14.83 -37.79
N VAL A 4 13.82 15.38 -36.80
CA VAL A 4 12.54 14.84 -36.30
C VAL A 4 11.41 15.47 -37.11
N PRO A 5 10.43 14.70 -37.65
CA PRO A 5 9.30 15.29 -38.37
C PRO A 5 8.21 15.78 -37.39
N LYS A 6 7.60 16.93 -37.71
CA LYS A 6 6.48 17.55 -36.97
C LYS A 6 5.16 16.78 -37.18
N PRO A 7 4.25 16.77 -36.18
CA PRO A 7 2.93 16.16 -36.32
C PRO A 7 1.96 17.06 -37.11
N GLN A 8 1.16 16.42 -37.97
CA GLN A 8 0.08 17.03 -38.76
C GLN A 8 -1.15 17.33 -37.88
N GLN A 9 -1.71 18.54 -38.03
CA GLN A 9 -2.99 18.91 -37.41
C GLN A 9 -4.17 18.36 -38.22
N VAL A 10 -5.08 17.65 -37.56
CA VAL A 10 -6.37 17.22 -38.14
C VAL A 10 -7.43 18.23 -37.74
N ALA A 11 -7.99 18.92 -38.73
CA ALA A 11 -9.10 19.87 -38.57
C ALA A 11 -10.44 19.10 -38.48
N HIS A 12 -11.14 19.20 -37.35
CA HIS A 12 -12.53 18.76 -37.25
C HIS A 12 -13.47 19.93 -37.56
N SER A 13 -14.21 19.80 -38.65
CA SER A 13 -15.27 20.73 -39.08
C SER A 13 -16.46 20.69 -38.11
N ARG A 14 -16.85 21.85 -37.59
CA ARG A 14 -18.10 22.03 -36.83
C ARG A 14 -19.23 22.39 -37.78
N ALA A 15 -20.13 21.45 -38.06
CA ALA A 15 -21.41 21.75 -38.68
C ALA A 15 -22.41 22.23 -37.60
N ARG A 16 -22.86 23.49 -37.72
CA ARG A 16 -23.98 24.04 -36.94
C ARG A 16 -25.28 23.75 -37.68
N LEU A 17 -26.23 23.08 -37.04
CA LEU A 17 -27.62 23.04 -37.50
C LEU A 17 -28.44 24.10 -36.74
N ALA A 18 -29.11 24.98 -37.48
CA ALA A 18 -30.11 25.91 -36.96
C ALA A 18 -31.48 25.22 -36.86
N PRO A 19 -32.36 25.58 -35.90
CA PRO A 19 -33.71 25.04 -35.85
C PRO A 19 -34.64 25.85 -36.76
N ARG A 20 -35.47 25.15 -37.56
CA ARG A 20 -36.59 25.74 -38.27
C ARG A 20 -37.81 25.79 -37.35
N ALA A 21 -38.39 26.98 -37.20
CA ALA A 21 -39.68 27.21 -36.55
C ALA A 21 -40.83 26.88 -37.51
N ILE A 22 -41.83 26.12 -37.07
CA ILE A 22 -43.14 26.01 -37.73
C ILE A 22 -44.23 25.87 -36.66
N GLY A 23 -45.23 26.77 -36.73
CA GLY A 23 -46.63 26.44 -36.50
C GLY A 23 -47.18 26.53 -35.08
N ALA A 24 -47.90 27.62 -34.80
CA ALA A 24 -48.91 27.68 -33.75
C ALA A 24 -50.27 27.22 -34.30
N LEU A 25 -51.02 26.42 -33.54
CA LEU A 25 -52.50 26.36 -33.51
C LEU A 25 -52.95 25.42 -32.36
N LEU A 26 -53.71 26.00 -31.40
CA LEU A 26 -54.91 25.51 -30.66
C LEU A 26 -55.12 23.97 -30.60
N GLU A 27 -55.39 23.28 -29.48
CA GLU A 27 -56.43 23.50 -28.46
C GLU A 27 -56.38 22.41 -27.35
N PHE A 28 -57.03 22.72 -26.21
CA PHE A 28 -57.63 21.87 -25.15
C PHE A 28 -56.86 20.70 -24.49
N ALA A 29 -56.68 20.86 -23.17
CA ALA A 29 -56.18 19.86 -22.23
C ALA A 29 -57.28 18.89 -21.74
N PRO A 30 -56.88 17.65 -21.38
CA PRO A 30 -57.40 16.98 -20.21
C PRO A 30 -56.28 16.82 -19.17
N ALA A 31 -56.57 17.20 -17.92
CA ALA A 31 -55.66 17.02 -16.80
C ALA A 31 -55.55 15.52 -16.45
N SER A 32 -54.59 14.83 -17.06
CA SER A 32 -54.07 13.57 -16.55
C SER A 32 -53.02 13.88 -15.50
N SER A 33 -53.28 13.50 -14.25
CA SER A 33 -52.31 13.56 -13.16
C SER A 33 -51.20 12.54 -13.39
N SER A 34 -50.33 12.81 -14.36
CA SER A 34 -49.07 12.10 -14.53
C SER A 34 -48.18 12.46 -13.34
N LEU A 35 -47.95 11.51 -12.44
CA LEU A 35 -46.95 11.62 -11.38
C LEU A 35 -45.59 11.80 -12.05
N ARG A 36 -45.13 13.06 -12.16
CA ARG A 36 -43.80 13.37 -12.66
C ARG A 36 -42.83 13.12 -11.51
N PHE A 37 -42.24 11.93 -11.48
CA PHE A 37 -41.04 11.72 -10.68
C PHE A 37 -39.98 12.69 -11.19
N ALA A 38 -39.66 13.70 -10.38
CA ALA A 38 -38.48 14.51 -10.62
C ALA A 38 -37.28 13.57 -10.48
N VAL A 39 -36.75 13.09 -11.60
CA VAL A 39 -35.42 12.49 -11.63
C VAL A 39 -34.49 13.62 -11.26
N HIS A 40 -34.17 13.74 -9.97
CA HIS A 40 -33.06 14.57 -9.54
C HIS A 40 -31.86 14.08 -10.34
N ARG A 41 -31.44 14.88 -11.32
CA ARG A 41 -30.13 14.75 -11.93
C ARG A 41 -29.15 14.92 -10.78
N CYS A 42 -28.76 13.80 -10.19
CA CYS A 42 -27.65 13.74 -9.27
C CYS A 42 -26.50 14.37 -10.05
N ARG A 43 -26.07 15.56 -9.62
CA ARG A 43 -24.87 16.19 -10.17
C ARG A 43 -23.81 15.11 -10.04
N THR A 44 -23.20 14.71 -11.15
CA THR A 44 -22.05 13.82 -11.12
C THR A 44 -20.97 14.55 -10.34
N ALA A 45 -20.94 14.33 -9.03
CA ALA A 45 -19.86 14.77 -8.18
C ALA A 45 -18.61 14.18 -8.80
N ARG A 46 -17.69 15.05 -9.22
CA ARG A 46 -16.39 14.63 -9.74
C ARG A 46 -15.70 13.90 -8.59
N LEU A 47 -15.72 12.57 -8.63
CA LEU A 47 -15.08 11.75 -7.61
C LEU A 47 -13.58 11.99 -7.69
N GLU A 48 -13.03 12.64 -6.67
CA GLU A 48 -11.60 12.85 -6.52
C GLU A 48 -11.03 11.72 -5.66
N VAL A 49 -10.19 10.89 -6.26
CA VAL A 49 -9.51 9.81 -5.55
C VAL A 49 -8.33 10.39 -4.78
N LYS A 50 -8.43 10.38 -3.44
CA LYS A 50 -7.29 10.74 -2.57
C LYS A 50 -6.45 9.51 -2.25
N ALA A 51 -5.17 9.58 -2.57
CA ALA A 51 -4.19 8.58 -2.16
C ALA A 51 -4.10 8.55 -0.63
N SER A 52 -4.06 7.35 -0.06
CA SER A 52 -3.75 7.19 1.37
C SER A 52 -2.25 7.37 1.58
N GLY A 53 -1.85 8.12 2.61
CA GLY A 53 -0.43 8.30 2.96
C GLY A 53 0.23 6.99 3.40
N ASN A 54 1.56 6.94 3.29
CA ASN A 54 2.40 5.79 3.66
C ASN A 54 3.42 6.11 4.78
N THR A 55 3.30 7.28 5.39
CA THR A 55 4.23 7.79 6.41
C THR A 55 3.62 7.70 7.80
N PHE A 56 4.40 7.20 8.75
CA PHE A 56 4.05 7.10 10.17
C PHE A 56 5.05 7.88 11.03
N GLY A 57 4.58 8.49 12.12
CA GLY A 57 5.43 9.21 13.09
C GLY A 57 5.56 10.70 12.82
N ASN A 58 6.11 11.43 13.81
CA ASN A 58 6.27 12.89 13.77
C ASN A 58 7.74 13.28 13.59
N TYR A 59 8.61 12.89 14.52
CA TYR A 59 10.05 13.17 14.45
C TYR A 59 10.81 11.99 13.83
N PHE A 60 10.63 10.80 14.38
CA PHE A 60 11.05 9.55 13.74
C PHE A 60 9.96 9.13 12.77
N GLN A 61 10.16 9.45 11.50
CA GLN A 61 9.20 9.23 10.44
C GLN A 61 9.56 7.99 9.62
N VAL A 62 8.58 7.14 9.33
CA VAL A 62 8.77 5.92 8.56
C VAL A 62 7.81 5.94 7.38
N ALA A 63 8.35 6.02 6.17
CA ALA A 63 7.59 5.87 4.93
C ALA A 63 7.81 4.46 4.36
N THR A 64 6.77 3.61 4.33
CA THR A 64 6.89 2.26 3.76
C THR A 64 6.64 2.29 2.26
N TYR A 65 7.24 1.36 1.50
CA TYR A 65 7.01 1.25 0.05
C TYR A 65 7.03 -0.20 -0.44
N GLY A 66 6.56 -0.38 -1.68
CA GLY A 66 6.61 -1.63 -2.42
C GLY A 66 5.35 -2.50 -2.32
N GLU A 67 5.26 -3.43 -3.27
CA GLU A 67 4.17 -4.38 -3.45
C GLU A 67 4.70 -5.81 -3.30
N SER A 68 3.83 -6.75 -2.90
CA SER A 68 4.26 -8.13 -2.65
C SER A 68 4.73 -8.92 -3.87
N HIS A 69 4.41 -8.46 -5.08
CA HIS A 69 4.86 -9.04 -6.35
C HIS A 69 5.61 -8.00 -7.21
N GLY A 70 6.06 -6.91 -6.59
CA GLY A 70 6.99 -5.96 -7.22
C GLY A 70 8.44 -6.41 -7.03
N GLY A 71 9.41 -5.58 -7.41
CA GLY A 71 10.84 -5.87 -7.26
C GLY A 71 11.31 -6.02 -5.80
N GLY A 72 10.58 -5.45 -4.84
CA GLY A 72 10.89 -5.54 -3.42
C GLY A 72 9.97 -4.65 -2.58
N VAL A 73 10.14 -4.75 -1.26
CA VAL A 73 9.48 -3.89 -0.27
C VAL A 73 10.52 -3.24 0.63
N GLY A 74 10.13 -2.21 1.36
CA GLY A 74 11.07 -1.53 2.23
C GLY A 74 10.50 -0.33 2.95
N CYS A 75 11.40 0.48 3.48
CA CYS A 75 11.06 1.73 4.13
C CYS A 75 12.15 2.79 3.95
N VAL A 76 11.73 4.05 4.07
CA VAL A 76 12.61 5.19 4.28
C VAL A 76 12.35 5.69 5.70
N ILE A 77 13.42 5.80 6.49
CA ILE A 77 13.36 6.26 7.87
C ILE A 77 14.01 7.63 7.93
N SER A 78 13.28 8.64 8.39
CA SER A 78 13.77 10.01 8.59
C SER A 78 13.72 10.39 10.07
N GLY A 79 14.62 11.30 10.48
CA GLY A 79 14.73 11.75 11.86
C GLY A 79 15.39 10.74 12.80
N CYS A 80 16.16 9.80 12.26
CA CYS A 80 17.07 8.99 13.07
C CYS A 80 18.24 9.87 13.56
N PRO A 81 18.60 9.85 14.86
CA PRO A 81 19.80 10.53 15.34
C PRO A 81 21.08 10.03 14.64
N PRO A 82 22.09 10.90 14.44
CA PRO A 82 23.38 10.49 13.91
C PRO A 82 24.21 9.73 14.95
N ARG A 83 25.26 9.04 14.50
CA ARG A 83 26.25 8.30 15.30
C ARG A 83 25.66 7.11 16.09
N ILE A 84 24.55 6.54 15.61
CA ILE A 84 24.03 5.28 16.13
C ILE A 84 24.69 4.14 15.33
N PRO A 85 25.37 3.18 15.98
CA PRO A 85 25.88 1.99 15.28
C PRO A 85 24.73 1.25 14.59
N LEU A 86 24.84 1.02 13.28
CA LEU A 86 23.79 0.37 12.50
C LEU A 86 24.38 -0.41 11.34
N THR A 87 24.01 -1.69 11.28
CA THR A 87 24.33 -2.63 10.21
C THR A 87 23.07 -3.38 9.79
N GLU A 88 23.08 -4.03 8.63
CA GLU A 88 21.98 -4.91 8.20
C GLU A 88 21.70 -6.02 9.22
N ALA A 89 22.74 -6.54 9.88
CA ALA A 89 22.61 -7.60 10.89
C ALA A 89 21.72 -7.18 12.06
N ASP A 90 21.73 -5.89 12.44
CA ASP A 90 20.88 -5.36 13.50
C ASP A 90 19.39 -5.42 13.14
N LEU A 91 19.06 -5.19 11.86
CA LEU A 91 17.69 -5.25 11.36
C LEU A 91 17.27 -6.70 11.09
N GLN A 92 18.23 -7.52 10.64
CA GLN A 92 17.98 -8.89 10.22
C GLN A 92 17.43 -9.76 11.34
N VAL A 93 17.82 -9.54 12.60
CA VAL A 93 17.30 -10.30 13.75
C VAL A 93 15.77 -10.21 13.85
N GLU A 94 15.21 -9.00 13.71
CA GLU A 94 13.75 -8.81 13.80
C GLU A 94 13.04 -9.23 12.50
N LEU A 95 13.69 -9.05 11.35
CA LEU A 95 13.17 -9.53 10.07
C LEU A 95 13.12 -11.05 10.00
N ASP A 96 14.12 -11.72 10.54
CA ASP A 96 14.16 -13.18 10.62
C ASP A 96 13.01 -13.69 11.49
N ARG A 97 12.71 -13.05 12.62
CA ARG A 97 11.55 -13.37 13.48
C ARG A 97 10.22 -13.19 12.73
N ARG A 98 10.13 -12.19 11.86
CA ARG A 98 8.93 -11.90 11.04
C ARG A 98 8.76 -12.88 9.87
N ARG A 99 9.86 -13.42 9.35
CA ARG A 99 9.91 -14.15 8.08
C ARG A 99 8.85 -15.26 7.99
N PRO A 100 8.12 -15.39 6.86
CA PRO A 100 7.21 -16.50 6.63
C PRO A 100 7.96 -17.83 6.51
N GLY A 101 7.23 -18.95 6.48
CA GLY A 101 7.81 -20.28 6.25
C GLY A 101 8.59 -20.87 7.43
N GLN A 102 8.56 -20.24 8.61
CA GLN A 102 9.18 -20.78 9.83
C GLN A 102 8.48 -22.04 10.39
N SER A 103 7.21 -22.27 10.07
CA SER A 103 6.47 -23.42 10.59
C SER A 103 5.52 -24.00 9.53
N ARG A 104 5.00 -25.21 9.77
CA ARG A 104 3.98 -25.84 8.91
C ARG A 104 2.68 -25.03 8.80
N ILE A 105 2.45 -24.07 9.68
CA ILE A 105 1.19 -23.31 9.77
C ILE A 105 1.31 -21.93 9.08
N THR A 106 2.52 -21.47 8.79
CA THR A 106 2.73 -20.18 8.11
C THR A 106 2.69 -20.31 6.59
N SER A 107 2.69 -19.17 5.89
CA SER A 107 2.73 -19.14 4.42
C SER A 107 3.86 -20.02 3.87
N THR A 108 3.59 -20.71 2.76
CA THR A 108 4.54 -21.57 2.05
C THR A 108 5.69 -20.81 1.38
N ARG A 109 5.61 -19.48 1.30
CA ARG A 109 6.64 -18.65 0.66
C ARG A 109 7.98 -18.79 1.36
N LYS A 110 9.05 -18.92 0.58
CA LYS A 110 10.43 -19.02 1.06
C LYS A 110 11.20 -17.72 0.84
N GLU A 111 10.61 -16.61 1.27
CA GLU A 111 11.27 -15.30 1.25
C GLU A 111 12.34 -15.27 2.33
N THR A 112 13.57 -14.91 2.00
CA THR A 112 14.67 -14.84 2.98
C THR A 112 14.61 -13.60 3.87
N ASP A 113 13.86 -12.58 3.45
CA ASP A 113 13.79 -11.25 4.08
C ASP A 113 15.15 -10.57 4.26
N THR A 114 16.12 -10.87 3.39
CA THR A 114 17.45 -10.28 3.48
C THR A 114 17.38 -8.79 3.19
N CYS A 115 17.68 -7.96 4.18
CA CYS A 115 17.66 -6.51 4.01
C CYS A 115 19.02 -5.96 3.53
N LYS A 116 18.95 -4.79 2.89
CA LYS A 116 20.11 -3.96 2.55
C LYS A 116 19.83 -2.52 2.93
N ILE A 117 20.82 -1.86 3.53
CA ILE A 117 20.78 -0.42 3.80
C ILE A 117 21.46 0.29 2.61
N LEU A 118 20.71 1.14 1.92
CA LEU A 118 21.19 1.83 0.71
C LEU A 118 21.63 3.28 0.97
N SER A 119 21.23 3.88 2.09
CA SER A 119 21.61 5.25 2.45
C SER A 119 21.44 5.48 3.95
N GLY A 120 21.90 6.64 4.44
CA GLY A 120 21.73 7.08 5.82
C GLY A 120 22.71 6.46 6.83
N THR A 121 23.67 5.67 6.33
CA THR A 121 24.78 5.11 7.09
C THR A 121 26.11 5.38 6.39
N HIS A 122 27.17 5.52 7.20
CA HIS A 122 28.55 5.63 6.75
C HIS A 122 29.44 4.95 7.80
N GLU A 123 30.35 4.09 7.37
CA GLU A 123 31.27 3.36 8.27
C GLU A 123 30.58 2.66 9.46
N GLY A 124 29.39 2.08 9.22
CA GLY A 124 28.63 1.34 10.24
C GLY A 124 27.90 2.22 11.28
N VAL A 125 27.81 3.53 11.05
CA VAL A 125 27.03 4.44 11.91
C VAL A 125 26.02 5.26 11.10
N THR A 126 24.92 5.66 11.73
CA THR A 126 23.93 6.55 11.11
C THR A 126 24.48 7.95 10.91
N THR A 127 24.16 8.57 9.79
CA THR A 127 24.61 9.93 9.45
C THR A 127 23.66 11.03 9.93
N GLY A 128 22.44 10.65 10.34
CA GLY A 128 21.34 11.58 10.65
C GLY A 128 20.51 11.97 9.42
N THR A 129 20.90 11.52 8.22
CA THR A 129 20.11 11.67 6.99
C THR A 129 19.12 10.51 6.84
N PRO A 130 18.16 10.58 5.90
CA PRO A 130 17.22 9.48 5.68
C PRO A 130 17.93 8.15 5.39
N ILE A 131 17.42 7.08 6.00
CA ILE A 131 17.93 5.71 5.87
C ILE A 131 16.96 4.94 4.97
N LEU A 132 17.46 4.46 3.82
CA LEU A 132 16.71 3.63 2.89
C LEU A 132 17.02 2.15 3.15
N VAL A 133 15.99 1.37 3.48
CA VAL A 133 16.10 -0.08 3.67
C VAL A 133 15.29 -0.79 2.61
N ILE A 134 15.92 -1.67 1.85
CA ILE A 134 15.28 -2.50 0.82
C ILE A 134 15.35 -3.98 1.17
N VAL A 135 14.28 -4.70 0.88
CA VAL A 135 14.20 -6.16 0.92
C VAL A 135 13.65 -6.64 -0.43
N PRO A 136 14.45 -7.31 -1.27
CA PRO A 136 13.98 -7.83 -2.54
C PRO A 136 12.95 -8.95 -2.34
N ASN A 137 12.01 -9.08 -3.28
CA ASN A 137 11.09 -10.23 -3.30
C ASN A 137 11.73 -11.34 -4.15
N THR A 138 11.96 -12.51 -3.55
CA THR A 138 12.65 -13.63 -4.23
C THR A 138 11.71 -14.71 -4.74
N ASP A 139 10.50 -14.82 -4.19
CA ASP A 139 9.56 -15.91 -4.47
C ASP A 139 8.32 -15.40 -5.24
N GLN A 140 8.57 -14.87 -6.44
CA GLN A 140 7.52 -14.43 -7.35
C GLN A 140 7.09 -15.59 -8.25
N ILE A 141 6.31 -16.52 -7.71
CA ILE A 141 5.70 -17.57 -8.54
C ILE A 141 4.53 -16.96 -9.30
N GLY A 142 4.69 -16.80 -10.62
CA GLY A 142 3.64 -16.37 -11.54
C GLY A 142 2.66 -17.50 -11.87
N SER A 143 2.13 -18.22 -10.87
CA SER A 143 1.13 -19.26 -11.13
C SER A 143 -0.17 -18.61 -11.63
N ASP A 144 -0.90 -19.33 -12.51
CA ASP A 144 -2.07 -18.85 -13.24
C ASP A 144 -3.16 -18.28 -12.31
N HIS A 145 -3.09 -16.98 -12.03
CA HIS A 145 -4.10 -16.24 -11.25
C HIS A 145 -5.33 -15.85 -12.09
N ARG A 146 -5.58 -16.55 -13.20
CA ARG A 146 -6.64 -16.21 -14.16
C ARG A 146 -8.03 -16.28 -13.53
N GLU A 147 -8.25 -17.22 -12.60
CA GLU A 147 -9.51 -17.33 -11.88
C GLU A 147 -9.71 -16.19 -10.86
N ILE A 148 -8.64 -15.81 -10.15
CA ILE A 148 -8.64 -14.71 -9.17
C ILE A 148 -8.79 -13.35 -9.87
N ALA A 149 -8.42 -13.27 -11.15
CA ALA A 149 -8.64 -12.08 -11.98
C ALA A 149 -10.13 -11.76 -12.14
N ASN A 150 -11.03 -12.72 -12.01
CA ASN A 150 -12.46 -12.50 -12.25
C ASN A 150 -13.29 -12.42 -10.97
N VAL A 151 -12.68 -12.63 -9.80
CA VAL A 151 -13.40 -12.74 -8.52
C VAL A 151 -12.74 -11.88 -7.44
N TYR A 152 -13.53 -11.28 -6.56
CA TYR A 152 -13.04 -10.62 -5.35
C TYR A 152 -12.97 -11.62 -4.20
N ARG A 153 -11.81 -11.73 -3.52
CA ARG A 153 -11.66 -12.68 -2.42
C ARG A 153 -12.37 -12.14 -1.16
N PRO A 154 -13.18 -12.96 -0.47
CA PRO A 154 -13.75 -12.57 0.81
C PRO A 154 -12.67 -12.12 1.80
N SER A 155 -12.98 -11.07 2.57
CA SER A 155 -12.09 -10.49 3.59
C SER A 155 -10.75 -9.93 3.07
N HIS A 156 -10.61 -9.71 1.76
CA HIS A 156 -9.45 -9.06 1.14
C HIS A 156 -9.79 -7.67 0.61
N ALA A 157 -8.75 -6.85 0.40
CA ALA A 157 -8.90 -5.47 -0.05
C ALA A 157 -9.21 -5.33 -1.56
N ASP A 158 -9.35 -6.44 -2.30
CA ASP A 158 -9.47 -6.47 -3.76
C ASP A 158 -10.53 -5.51 -4.30
N ALA A 159 -11.77 -5.66 -3.83
CA ALA A 159 -12.89 -4.83 -4.25
C ALA A 159 -12.66 -3.35 -3.88
N THR A 160 -12.25 -3.07 -2.64
CA THR A 160 -12.03 -1.70 -2.18
C THR A 160 -10.94 -0.97 -2.96
N TYR A 161 -9.86 -1.67 -3.34
CA TYR A 161 -8.80 -1.11 -4.17
C TYR A 161 -9.29 -0.86 -5.60
N ASP A 162 -10.05 -1.79 -6.16
CA ASP A 162 -10.62 -1.66 -7.49
C ASP A 162 -11.61 -0.49 -7.58
N PHE A 163 -12.55 -0.40 -6.63
CA PHE A 163 -13.50 0.72 -6.57
C PHE A 163 -12.84 2.07 -6.27
N LYS A 164 -11.81 2.11 -5.41
CA LYS A 164 -11.14 3.35 -5.03
C LYS A 164 -10.16 3.84 -6.09
N TYR A 165 -9.34 2.96 -6.64
CA TYR A 165 -8.20 3.32 -7.48
C TYR A 165 -8.37 2.91 -8.95
N GLY A 166 -9.37 2.09 -9.29
CA GLY A 166 -9.60 1.58 -10.64
C GLY A 166 -8.53 0.60 -11.14
N VAL A 167 -7.62 0.17 -10.27
CA VAL A 167 -6.50 -0.72 -10.60
C VAL A 167 -6.32 -1.73 -9.48
N ARG A 168 -6.25 -3.01 -9.85
CA ARG A 168 -6.07 -4.13 -8.92
C ARG A 168 -4.83 -4.95 -9.26
N ALA A 169 -4.02 -5.24 -8.26
CA ALA A 169 -2.86 -6.12 -8.36
C ALA A 169 -3.31 -7.59 -8.24
N VAL A 170 -3.83 -8.16 -9.32
CA VAL A 170 -4.44 -9.51 -9.37
C VAL A 170 -3.48 -10.62 -8.91
N GLN A 171 -2.17 -10.42 -9.08
CA GLN A 171 -1.18 -11.42 -8.70
C GLN A 171 -1.06 -11.63 -7.19
N GLY A 172 -1.66 -10.75 -6.36
CA GLY A 172 -1.63 -10.90 -4.91
C GLY A 172 -2.51 -9.90 -4.19
N GLY A 173 -2.07 -9.45 -3.01
CA GLY A 173 -2.69 -8.32 -2.30
C GLY A 173 -2.09 -6.97 -2.70
N GLY A 174 -1.10 -6.93 -3.59
CA GLY A 174 -0.36 -5.72 -3.93
C GLY A 174 0.17 -5.03 -2.66
N ARG A 175 -0.27 -3.78 -2.44
CA ARG A 175 0.09 -2.98 -1.26
C ARG A 175 -0.65 -3.38 0.02
N SER A 176 -1.82 -4.02 -0.06
CA SER A 176 -2.54 -4.50 1.12
C SER A 176 -1.98 -5.82 1.68
N SER A 177 -0.94 -6.37 1.04
CA SER A 177 -0.29 -7.59 1.48
C SER A 177 0.45 -7.40 2.80
N GLY A 178 0.48 -8.44 3.63
CA GLY A 178 1.32 -8.49 4.82
C GLY A 178 2.81 -8.31 4.55
N ARG A 179 3.26 -8.39 3.28
CA ARG A 179 4.64 -8.06 2.88
C ARG A 179 5.02 -6.61 3.23
N GLU A 180 4.07 -5.69 3.29
CA GLU A 180 4.31 -4.31 3.72
C GLU A 180 4.91 -4.21 5.13
N THR A 181 4.59 -5.19 6.01
CA THR A 181 5.10 -5.22 7.38
C THR A 181 6.61 -5.32 7.48
N VAL A 182 7.30 -5.77 6.42
CA VAL A 182 8.77 -5.77 6.34
C VAL A 182 9.33 -4.38 6.60
N GLY A 183 8.76 -3.34 5.97
CA GLY A 183 9.19 -1.96 6.18
C GLY A 183 8.97 -1.49 7.62
N ARG A 184 7.87 -1.94 8.25
CA ARG A 184 7.57 -1.62 9.65
C ARG A 184 8.52 -2.30 10.62
N VAL A 185 8.84 -3.57 10.38
CA VAL A 185 9.76 -4.35 11.24
C VAL A 185 11.19 -3.83 11.11
N ALA A 186 11.65 -3.51 9.90
CA ALA A 186 12.97 -2.90 9.70
C ALA A 186 13.09 -1.57 10.46
N ALA A 187 12.10 -0.67 10.32
CA ALA A 187 12.11 0.58 11.06
C ALA A 187 11.95 0.40 12.58
N GLY A 188 11.14 -0.57 12.99
CA GLY A 188 10.96 -0.96 14.39
C GLY A 188 12.25 -1.50 15.01
N ALA A 189 13.04 -2.27 14.29
CA ALA A 189 14.32 -2.79 14.77
C ALA A 189 15.31 -1.64 15.06
N LEU A 190 15.40 -0.65 14.17
CA LEU A 190 16.20 0.56 14.42
C LEU A 190 15.66 1.35 15.63
N ALA A 191 14.34 1.54 15.73
CA ALA A 191 13.73 2.23 16.87
C ALA A 191 14.01 1.49 18.20
N LYS A 192 13.87 0.16 18.24
CA LYS A 192 14.20 -0.67 19.40
C LYS A 192 15.68 -0.53 19.77
N LYS A 193 16.59 -0.53 18.79
CA LYS A 193 18.02 -0.33 19.03
C LYS A 193 18.31 1.03 19.65
N ILE A 194 17.70 2.10 19.13
CA ILE A 194 17.85 3.46 19.69
C ILE A 194 17.35 3.50 21.14
N LEU A 195 16.17 2.95 21.42
CA LEU A 195 15.58 2.92 22.76
C LEU A 195 16.48 2.13 23.74
N LYS A 196 16.95 0.95 23.35
CA LYS A 196 17.87 0.16 24.17
C LYS A 196 19.16 0.92 24.49
N LEU A 197 19.77 1.60 23.51
CA LEU A 197 21.01 2.36 23.69
C LEU A 197 20.83 3.63 24.54
N LYS A 198 19.65 4.27 24.49
CA LYS A 198 19.41 5.57 25.14
C LYS A 198 18.80 5.46 26.53
N CYS A 199 17.92 4.50 26.75
CA CYS A 199 17.22 4.36 28.03
C CYS A 199 17.21 2.93 28.58
N GLY A 200 17.92 1.98 27.95
CA GLY A 200 17.92 0.59 28.41
C GLY A 200 16.57 -0.11 28.24
N LEU A 201 15.65 0.46 27.46
CA LEU A 201 14.31 -0.07 27.29
C LEU A 201 14.31 -1.31 26.39
N GLU A 202 13.71 -2.39 26.88
CA GLU A 202 13.47 -3.61 26.12
C GLU A 202 11.99 -3.75 25.78
N ILE A 203 11.70 -4.16 24.54
CA ILE A 203 10.34 -4.35 24.05
C ILE A 203 10.20 -5.78 23.55
N LEU A 204 9.30 -6.52 24.20
CA LEU A 204 8.98 -7.92 23.92
C LEU A 204 7.51 -8.05 23.49
N SER A 205 7.21 -9.16 22.83
CA SER A 205 5.87 -9.50 22.38
C SER A 205 5.69 -11.01 22.37
N PHE A 206 4.54 -11.48 22.81
CA PHE A 206 4.19 -12.90 22.84
C PHE A 206 2.73 -13.09 22.45
N VAL A 207 2.35 -14.33 22.15
CA VAL A 207 0.98 -14.69 21.80
C VAL A 207 0.23 -15.13 23.06
N SER A 208 -0.78 -14.36 23.47
CA SER A 208 -1.60 -14.68 24.63
C SER A 208 -2.77 -15.62 24.33
N LYS A 209 -3.17 -15.75 23.06
CA LYS A 209 -4.30 -16.60 22.64
C LYS A 209 -4.22 -16.98 21.15
N VAL A 210 -4.53 -18.24 20.83
CA VAL A 210 -4.77 -18.72 19.46
C VAL A 210 -6.09 -19.45 19.43
N HIS A 211 -7.06 -18.91 18.67
CA HIS A 211 -8.43 -19.44 18.61
C HIS A 211 -9.05 -19.60 20.02
N GLN A 212 -9.29 -20.82 20.50
CA GLN A 212 -9.82 -21.08 21.84
C GLN A 212 -8.74 -21.39 22.89
N VAL A 213 -7.48 -21.53 22.48
CA VAL A 213 -6.36 -21.85 23.38
C VAL A 213 -5.81 -20.55 23.96
N VAL A 214 -5.90 -20.39 25.28
CA VAL A 214 -5.46 -19.21 26.02
C VAL A 214 -4.20 -19.54 26.80
N LEU A 215 -3.25 -18.61 26.83
CA LEU A 215 -2.05 -18.70 27.65
C LEU A 215 -2.43 -18.58 29.13
N PRO A 216 -1.96 -19.47 30.02
CA PRO A 216 -2.18 -19.34 31.47
C PRO A 216 -1.61 -18.01 32.00
N GLU A 217 -2.29 -17.40 32.98
CA GLU A 217 -1.93 -16.07 33.51
C GLU A 217 -0.54 -16.05 34.17
N ASP A 218 -0.10 -17.19 34.68
CA ASP A 218 1.18 -17.44 35.36
C ASP A 218 2.29 -17.95 34.45
N ALA A 219 2.02 -18.13 33.16
CA ALA A 219 3.00 -18.69 32.22
C ALA A 219 4.06 -17.69 31.73
N VAL A 220 3.87 -16.39 32.00
CA VAL A 220 4.78 -15.34 31.54
C VAL A 220 5.45 -14.67 32.74
N ASP A 221 6.76 -14.82 32.80
CA ASP A 221 7.60 -13.99 33.65
C ASP A 221 7.84 -12.65 32.94
N TYR A 222 7.42 -11.56 33.59
CA TYR A 222 7.57 -10.20 33.06
C TYR A 222 8.93 -9.58 33.39
N GLY A 223 9.77 -10.27 34.18
CA GLY A 223 11.05 -9.77 34.69
C GLY A 223 10.90 -9.05 36.03
#